data_AF-A0A6B9FKT4-F1
#
_entry.id   AF-A0A6B9FKT4-F1
#
_cell.length_a   1.000
_cell.length_b   1.000
_cell.length_c   1.000
_cell.angle_alpha   90.00
_cell.angle_beta   90.00
_cell.angle_gamma   90.00
#
_symmetry.space_group_name_H-M   'P 1'
#
loop_
_entity.id
_entity.type
_entity.pdbx_description
1 polymer ?
#
loop_
_entity_poly.entity_id
_entity_poly.type
_entity_poly.pdbx_seq_one_letter_code
_entity_poly.pdbx_strand_id
1 'polypeptide(L)'
;MIIREFLAWTQNASASRRAEATAALARAYLYGDLTAEDAWEAKTALLALLDDPSPVVRWALAEACAASARTPRPLVVALSCDAPEIARLVLARSPVLTDADLVDAAGLGDETTRAVIAARHHLSPAVSGALAEVGEVETLVVLARNPTAKITAGRMLRMVERRGSEAPLREALLARADLPPEVHHAIGLAVAQALSRFVTGRGWLGAERCERMSRETGERLALEACAGAGAAGIARLVTHLRVTRQLNAGLILRAVLSGQTDFALAALADLSGQDHAGVARAMRDPRGFADLHARAGLPAALLPAMQAALAAWQDVARSGATMRGAGLSRRIIECAIGACNALPDAEMSPVRALLNRYEAEAARDEAREVARTIAAEALARETARRDAAAADEAWRTALESQRRTTFATPASAVDAVMVAEDAPATTPEVPNPVGAILDALPEQILAWYRTEERPVDPEEQAATDAVLDGLGESLLEQFRVSRGPIAPAADMGGADTAAKIAA
;
A
#
# COMPACT_ATOMS: atom_id res chain seq x y z
N MET A 1 -6.36 -5.32 59.44
CA MET A 1 -7.37 -4.57 60.26
C MET A 1 -7.95 -3.36 59.52
N ILE A 2 -7.17 -2.70 58.65
CA ILE A 2 -7.55 -1.50 57.88
C ILE A 2 -8.69 -1.78 56.88
N ILE A 3 -8.83 -3.02 56.39
CA ILE A 3 -9.78 -3.33 55.32
C ILE A 3 -11.21 -3.54 55.77
N ARG A 4 -11.41 -4.10 56.96
CA ARG A 4 -12.75 -4.21 57.52
C ARG A 4 -13.34 -2.82 57.75
N GLU A 5 -12.52 -1.87 58.19
CA GLU A 5 -12.91 -0.47 58.37
C GLU A 5 -13.12 0.24 57.03
N PHE A 6 -12.25 0.03 56.05
CA PHE A 6 -12.41 0.55 54.68
C PHE A 6 -13.73 0.07 54.06
N LEU A 7 -13.99 -1.25 54.09
CA LEU A 7 -15.20 -1.84 53.53
C LEU A 7 -16.47 -1.43 54.30
N ALA A 8 -16.39 -1.31 55.63
CA ALA A 8 -17.52 -0.82 56.43
C ALA A 8 -17.83 0.66 56.17
N TRP A 9 -16.81 1.49 55.95
CA TRP A 9 -16.99 2.91 55.64
C TRP A 9 -17.54 3.13 54.23
N THR A 10 -17.07 2.35 53.24
CA THR A 10 -17.55 2.47 51.86
C THR A 10 -19.01 2.09 51.70
N GLN A 11 -19.58 1.22 52.55
CA GLN A 11 -21.01 0.83 52.49
C GLN A 11 -21.99 2.01 52.57
N ASN A 12 -21.63 3.10 53.28
CA ASN A 12 -22.50 4.27 53.47
C ASN A 12 -22.00 5.54 52.76
N ALA A 13 -20.91 5.45 52.00
CA ALA A 13 -20.30 6.60 51.33
C ALA A 13 -20.94 6.86 49.95
N SER A 14 -20.93 8.12 49.51
CA SER A 14 -21.33 8.48 48.13
C SER A 14 -20.40 7.83 47.10
N ALA A 15 -20.90 7.62 45.87
CA ALA A 15 -20.11 7.01 44.80
C ALA A 15 -18.77 7.73 44.54
N SER A 16 -18.74 9.07 44.61
CA SER A 16 -17.51 9.86 44.46
C SER A 16 -16.48 9.54 45.55
N ARG A 17 -16.91 9.50 46.83
CA ARG A 17 -16.00 9.17 47.93
C ARG A 17 -15.49 7.74 47.84
N ARG A 18 -16.33 6.79 47.42
CA ARG A 18 -15.90 5.41 47.15
C ARG A 18 -14.88 5.34 46.01
N ALA A 19 -15.07 6.11 44.95
CA ALA A 19 -14.13 6.17 43.82
C ALA A 19 -12.77 6.74 44.25
N GLU A 20 -12.75 7.83 45.02
CA GLU A 20 -11.52 8.40 45.58
C GLU A 20 -10.79 7.40 46.49
N ALA A 21 -11.53 6.73 47.37
CA ALA A 21 -11.01 5.72 48.28
C ALA A 21 -10.46 4.49 47.51
N THR A 22 -11.15 4.08 46.44
CA THR A 22 -10.73 3.02 45.53
C THR A 22 -9.41 3.36 44.86
N ALA A 23 -9.28 4.58 44.32
CA ALA A 23 -8.04 5.03 43.71
C ALA A 23 -6.89 5.10 44.72
N ALA A 24 -7.16 5.51 45.97
CA ALA A 24 -6.16 5.53 47.04
C ALA A 24 -5.70 4.11 47.42
N LEU A 25 -6.63 3.18 47.60
CA LEU A 25 -6.34 1.77 47.89
C LEU A 25 -5.55 1.10 46.75
N ALA A 26 -5.95 1.34 45.50
CA ALA A 26 -5.25 0.83 44.33
C ALA A 26 -3.81 1.35 44.26
N ARG A 27 -3.58 2.66 44.49
CA ARG A 27 -2.23 3.21 44.56
C ARG A 27 -1.39 2.60 45.69
N ALA A 28 -1.98 2.44 46.88
CA ALA A 28 -1.30 1.81 48.02
C ALA A 28 -0.90 0.36 47.69
N TYR A 29 -1.78 -0.40 47.02
CA TYR A 29 -1.48 -1.77 46.58
C TYR A 29 -0.36 -1.83 45.52
N LEU A 30 -0.40 -0.93 44.53
CA LEU A 30 0.51 -0.97 43.38
C LEU A 30 1.88 -0.36 43.65
N TYR A 31 1.97 0.62 44.55
CA TYR A 31 3.19 1.41 44.77
C TYR A 31 3.59 1.52 46.23
N GLY A 32 2.76 1.10 47.17
CA GLY A 32 3.10 1.12 48.59
C GLY A 32 3.97 -0.06 49.03
N ASP A 33 4.75 0.17 50.08
CA ASP A 33 5.54 -0.84 50.78
C ASP A 33 4.66 -1.57 51.80
N LEU A 34 3.69 -2.33 51.28
CA LEU A 34 2.79 -3.14 52.11
C LEU A 34 3.46 -4.44 52.55
N THR A 35 3.13 -4.88 53.78
CA THR A 35 3.48 -6.24 54.22
C THR A 35 2.72 -7.28 53.38
N ALA A 36 3.16 -8.55 53.40
CA ALA A 36 2.48 -9.61 52.65
C ALA A 36 1.01 -9.79 53.07
N GLU A 37 0.72 -9.61 54.36
CA GLU A 37 -0.64 -9.66 54.92
C GLU A 37 -1.48 -8.48 54.43
N ASP A 38 -0.97 -7.25 54.55
CA ASP A 38 -1.67 -6.04 54.09
C ASP A 38 -1.89 -6.04 52.57
N ALA A 39 -0.94 -6.56 51.79
CA ALA A 39 -1.07 -6.69 50.34
C ALA A 39 -2.14 -7.71 49.95
N TRP A 40 -2.24 -8.84 50.67
CA TRP A 40 -3.29 -9.84 50.46
C TRP A 40 -4.66 -9.27 50.82
N GLU A 41 -4.74 -8.57 51.96
CA GLU A 41 -5.89 -7.81 52.38
C GLU A 41 -6.30 -6.85 51.23
N ALA A 42 -5.39 -5.98 50.78
CA ALA A 42 -5.69 -4.92 49.81
C ALA A 42 -6.14 -5.49 48.47
N LYS A 43 -5.51 -6.56 48.00
CA LYS A 43 -5.95 -7.30 46.80
C LYS A 43 -7.38 -7.79 46.93
N THR A 44 -7.75 -8.37 48.08
CA THR A 44 -9.10 -8.87 48.34
C THR A 44 -10.14 -7.74 48.28
N ALA A 45 -9.83 -6.58 48.86
CA ALA A 45 -10.71 -5.42 48.80
C ALA A 45 -10.85 -4.85 47.38
N LEU A 46 -9.77 -4.78 46.60
CA LEU A 46 -9.83 -4.36 45.20
C LEU A 46 -10.69 -5.29 44.34
N LEU A 47 -10.63 -6.60 44.57
CA LEU A 47 -11.48 -7.56 43.86
C LEU A 47 -12.95 -7.42 44.26
N ALA A 48 -13.26 -7.17 45.54
CA ALA A 48 -14.63 -6.94 45.99
C ALA A 48 -15.25 -5.66 45.38
N LEU A 49 -14.43 -4.66 45.03
CA LEU A 49 -14.89 -3.42 44.38
C LEU A 49 -15.32 -3.61 42.91
N LEU A 50 -15.03 -4.77 42.29
CA LEU A 50 -15.58 -5.12 40.97
C LEU A 50 -17.12 -5.18 40.99
N ASP A 51 -17.69 -5.55 42.13
CA ASP A 51 -19.14 -5.66 42.31
C ASP A 51 -19.79 -4.33 42.75
N ASP A 52 -19.07 -3.19 42.75
CA ASP A 52 -19.67 -1.90 43.09
C ASP A 52 -20.73 -1.51 42.04
N PRO A 53 -21.96 -1.15 42.45
CA PRO A 53 -23.03 -0.82 41.51
C PRO A 53 -22.74 0.45 40.69
N SER A 54 -21.86 1.34 41.16
CA SER A 54 -21.54 2.59 40.49
C SER A 54 -20.42 2.40 39.45
N PRO A 55 -20.67 2.72 38.16
CA PRO A 55 -19.63 2.66 37.14
C PRO A 55 -18.48 3.65 37.40
N VAL A 56 -18.72 4.73 38.16
CA VAL A 56 -17.67 5.70 38.53
C VAL A 56 -16.61 5.06 39.43
N VAL A 57 -17.01 4.15 40.32
CA VAL A 57 -16.08 3.45 41.21
C VAL A 57 -15.26 2.43 40.43
N ARG A 58 -15.91 1.66 39.55
CA ARG A 58 -15.23 0.68 38.67
C ARG A 58 -14.33 1.35 37.64
N TRP A 59 -14.70 2.54 37.15
CA TRP A 59 -13.83 3.39 36.35
C TRP A 59 -12.59 3.83 37.14
N ALA A 60 -12.75 4.34 38.37
CA ALA A 60 -11.61 4.74 39.20
C ALA A 60 -10.67 3.56 39.51
N LEU A 61 -11.23 2.36 39.69
CA LEU A 61 -10.48 1.12 39.81
C LEU A 61 -9.68 0.83 38.53
N ALA A 62 -10.34 0.85 37.37
CA ALA A 62 -9.69 0.65 36.07
C ALA A 62 -8.60 1.69 35.82
N GLU A 63 -8.87 2.98 36.04
CA GLU A 63 -7.92 4.06 35.82
C GLU A 63 -6.67 3.93 36.67
N ALA A 64 -6.81 3.59 37.95
CA ALA A 64 -5.68 3.38 38.85
C ALA A 64 -4.85 2.13 38.48
N CYS A 65 -5.49 1.09 37.95
CA CYS A 65 -4.87 -0.23 37.74
C CYS A 65 -4.42 -0.51 36.30
N ALA A 66 -4.98 0.19 35.30
CA ALA A 66 -4.89 -0.21 33.89
C ALA A 66 -3.47 -0.23 33.33
N ALA A 67 -2.52 0.55 33.85
CA ALA A 67 -1.17 0.62 33.29
C ALA A 67 -0.12 -0.19 34.08
N SER A 68 -0.48 -0.85 35.17
CA SER A 68 0.48 -1.50 36.07
C SER A 68 0.60 -3.00 35.84
N ALA A 69 1.84 -3.50 35.73
CA ALA A 69 2.15 -4.93 35.68
C ALA A 69 1.96 -5.64 37.04
N ARG A 70 1.84 -4.87 38.14
CA ARG A 70 1.55 -5.40 39.48
C ARG A 70 0.06 -5.63 39.71
N THR A 71 -0.81 -5.18 38.79
CA THR A 71 -2.25 -5.32 38.92
C THR A 71 -2.66 -6.80 38.93
N PRO A 72 -3.59 -7.23 39.82
CA PRO A 72 -4.05 -8.60 39.83
C PRO A 72 -4.74 -8.96 38.51
N ARG A 73 -4.27 -10.02 37.84
CA ARG A 73 -4.83 -10.48 36.57
C ARG A 73 -6.36 -10.68 36.59
N PRO A 74 -6.97 -11.32 37.62
CA PRO A 74 -8.43 -11.47 37.67
C PRO A 74 -9.19 -10.13 37.65
N LEU A 75 -8.61 -9.07 38.23
CA LEU A 75 -9.21 -7.74 38.25
C LEU A 75 -9.23 -7.13 36.84
N VAL A 76 -8.12 -7.23 36.11
CA VAL A 76 -8.04 -6.70 34.74
C VAL A 76 -8.97 -7.46 33.79
N VAL A 77 -9.01 -8.79 33.89
CA VAL A 77 -9.88 -9.62 33.04
C VAL A 77 -11.35 -9.29 33.30
N ALA A 78 -11.77 -9.15 34.57
CA ALA A 78 -13.14 -8.74 34.89
C ALA A 78 -13.48 -7.36 34.33
N LEU A 79 -12.60 -6.36 34.52
CA LEU A 79 -12.81 -5.01 33.99
C LEU A 79 -12.83 -4.97 32.46
N SER A 80 -12.16 -5.90 31.78
CA SER A 80 -12.16 -5.97 30.31
C SER A 80 -13.51 -6.42 29.72
N CYS A 81 -14.37 -6.99 30.56
CA CYS A 81 -15.73 -7.40 30.22
C CYS A 81 -16.82 -6.47 30.80
N ASP A 82 -16.43 -5.34 31.41
CA ASP A 82 -17.36 -4.36 31.98
C ASP A 82 -17.96 -3.45 30.88
N ALA A 83 -18.61 -2.36 31.28
CA ALA A 83 -19.12 -1.33 30.38
C ALA A 83 -18.04 -0.84 29.39
N PRO A 84 -18.41 -0.51 28.13
CA PRO A 84 -17.46 -0.25 27.06
C PRO A 84 -16.37 0.78 27.39
N GLU A 85 -16.69 1.84 28.12
CA GLU A 85 -15.73 2.87 28.54
C GLU A 85 -14.64 2.28 29.45
N ILE A 86 -15.03 1.49 30.44
CA ILE A 86 -14.14 0.86 31.42
C ILE A 86 -13.30 -0.23 30.75
N ALA A 87 -13.95 -1.09 29.97
CA ALA A 87 -13.30 -2.16 29.24
C ALA A 87 -12.22 -1.62 28.29
N ARG A 88 -12.54 -0.59 27.49
CA ARG A 88 -11.59 0.03 26.57
C ARG A 88 -10.37 0.61 27.30
N LEU A 89 -10.53 1.17 28.51
CA LEU A 89 -9.41 1.71 29.28
C LEU A 89 -8.38 0.63 29.66
N VAL A 90 -8.85 -0.54 30.14
CA VAL A 90 -7.96 -1.64 30.51
C VAL A 90 -7.40 -2.36 29.28
N LEU A 91 -8.21 -2.56 28.24
CA LEU A 91 -7.81 -3.14 26.96
C LEU A 91 -6.75 -2.28 26.25
N ALA A 92 -6.81 -0.95 26.38
CA ALA A 92 -5.81 -0.06 25.81
C ALA A 92 -4.43 -0.18 26.49
N ARG A 93 -4.41 -0.34 27.82
CA ARG A 93 -3.20 -0.02 28.62
C ARG A 93 -2.60 -1.20 29.36
N SER A 94 -3.38 -2.26 29.64
CA SER A 94 -2.92 -3.29 30.56
C SER A 94 -1.83 -4.18 29.96
N PRO A 95 -0.67 -4.31 30.63
CA PRO A 95 0.37 -5.25 30.25
C PRO A 95 0.10 -6.67 30.79
N VAL A 96 -0.91 -6.84 31.64
CA VAL A 96 -1.24 -8.13 32.28
C VAL A 96 -2.14 -8.99 31.38
N LEU A 97 -2.79 -8.38 30.38
CA LEU A 97 -3.58 -9.09 29.37
C LEU A 97 -2.67 -9.91 28.45
N THR A 98 -3.09 -11.15 28.22
CA THR A 98 -2.46 -12.08 27.28
C THR A 98 -3.05 -11.89 25.89
N ASP A 99 -2.38 -12.43 24.89
CA ASP A 99 -2.90 -12.47 23.53
C ASP A 99 -4.28 -13.14 23.44
N ALA A 100 -4.53 -14.18 24.24
CA ALA A 100 -5.84 -14.84 24.28
C ALA A 100 -6.94 -13.88 24.74
N ASP A 101 -6.71 -13.12 25.83
CA ASP A 101 -7.70 -12.16 26.32
C ASP A 101 -7.97 -11.06 25.29
N LEU A 102 -6.94 -10.58 24.59
CA LEU A 102 -7.08 -9.55 23.56
C LEU A 102 -7.78 -10.07 22.30
N VAL A 103 -7.56 -11.33 21.93
CA VAL A 103 -8.28 -11.98 20.81
C VAL A 103 -9.75 -12.17 21.17
N ASP A 104 -10.06 -12.65 22.37
CA ASP A 104 -11.44 -12.82 22.83
C ASP A 104 -12.16 -11.46 22.90
N ALA A 105 -11.51 -10.43 23.44
CA ALA A 105 -12.04 -9.07 23.47
C ALA A 105 -12.23 -8.47 22.07
N ALA A 106 -11.35 -8.77 21.11
CA ALA A 106 -11.52 -8.34 19.73
C ALA A 106 -12.72 -9.03 19.03
N GLY A 107 -12.97 -10.30 19.37
CA GLY A 107 -14.08 -11.09 18.83
C GLY A 107 -15.44 -10.68 19.40
N LEU A 108 -15.52 -10.36 20.69
CA LEU A 108 -16.76 -9.97 21.37
C LEU A 108 -17.03 -8.46 21.33
N GLY A 109 -15.99 -7.65 21.17
CA GLY A 109 -16.07 -6.20 21.23
C GLY A 109 -16.70 -5.54 20.01
N ASP A 110 -17.13 -4.30 20.20
CA ASP A 110 -17.53 -3.42 19.10
C ASP A 110 -16.32 -2.88 18.32
N GLU A 111 -16.61 -2.10 17.27
CA GLU A 111 -15.55 -1.57 16.40
C GLU A 111 -14.60 -0.62 17.13
N THR A 112 -15.13 0.21 18.02
CA THR A 112 -14.29 1.12 18.83
C THR A 112 -13.39 0.34 19.78
N THR A 113 -13.87 -0.76 20.36
CA THR A 113 -13.06 -1.64 21.21
C THR A 113 -11.93 -2.29 20.42
N ARG A 114 -12.22 -2.80 19.21
CA ARG A 114 -11.20 -3.33 18.30
C ARG A 114 -10.16 -2.28 17.89
N ALA A 115 -10.59 -1.06 17.58
CA ALA A 115 -9.68 0.05 17.26
C ALA A 115 -8.76 0.39 18.43
N VAL A 116 -9.29 0.36 19.67
CA VAL A 116 -8.49 0.55 20.88
C VAL A 116 -7.45 -0.56 21.05
N ILE A 117 -7.82 -1.83 20.82
CA ILE A 117 -6.88 -2.95 20.85
C ILE A 117 -5.83 -2.80 19.74
N ALA A 118 -6.23 -2.40 18.53
CA ALA A 118 -5.35 -2.17 17.39
C ALA A 118 -4.31 -1.06 17.62
N ALA A 119 -4.64 -0.07 18.46
CA ALA A 119 -3.74 1.02 18.83
C ALA A 119 -2.68 0.64 19.88
N ARG A 120 -2.77 -0.57 20.49
CA ARG A 120 -1.81 -1.01 21.51
C ARG A 120 -0.40 -1.11 20.95
N HIS A 121 0.59 -0.78 21.77
CA HIS A 121 1.99 -0.97 21.42
C HIS A 121 2.36 -2.46 21.42
N HIS A 122 3.25 -2.87 20.50
CA HIS A 122 3.79 -4.24 20.39
C HIS A 122 2.75 -5.36 20.24
N LEU A 123 1.72 -5.15 19.41
CA LEU A 123 0.77 -6.21 19.10
C LEU A 123 1.45 -7.43 18.47
N SER A 124 1.10 -8.61 18.98
CA SER A 124 1.59 -9.87 18.46
C SER A 124 0.95 -10.22 17.11
N PRO A 125 1.53 -11.17 16.35
CA PRO A 125 0.92 -11.70 15.14
C PRO A 125 -0.47 -12.33 15.36
N ALA A 126 -0.72 -12.90 16.55
CA ALA A 126 -2.00 -13.55 16.87
C ALA A 126 -3.12 -12.50 16.98
N VAL A 127 -2.91 -11.46 17.79
CA VAL A 127 -3.90 -10.38 17.97
C VAL A 127 -4.08 -9.58 16.68
N SER A 128 -2.97 -9.25 15.98
CA SER A 128 -3.02 -8.57 14.68
C SER A 128 -3.80 -9.40 13.65
N GLY A 129 -3.63 -10.72 13.68
CA GLY A 129 -4.35 -11.64 12.80
C GLY A 129 -5.84 -11.71 13.09
N ALA A 130 -6.23 -11.73 14.37
CA ALA A 130 -7.64 -11.67 14.76
C ALA A 130 -8.29 -10.36 14.32
N LEU A 131 -7.65 -9.22 14.61
CA LEU A 131 -8.13 -7.90 14.19
C LEU A 131 -8.23 -7.77 12.66
N ALA A 132 -7.27 -8.31 11.90
CA ALA A 132 -7.32 -8.34 10.45
C ALA A 132 -8.53 -9.14 9.90
N GLU A 133 -8.99 -10.15 10.64
CA GLU A 133 -10.10 -11.02 10.25
C GLU A 133 -11.46 -10.41 10.58
N VAL A 134 -11.63 -9.82 11.77
CA VAL A 134 -12.94 -9.33 12.25
C VAL A 134 -13.12 -7.82 12.21
N GLY A 135 -12.03 -7.04 12.16
CA GLY A 135 -12.09 -5.58 12.20
C GLY A 135 -12.73 -4.97 10.96
N GLU A 136 -13.43 -3.84 11.16
CA GLU A 136 -13.88 -2.99 10.06
C GLU A 136 -12.83 -1.92 9.71
N VAL A 137 -13.16 -1.03 8.77
CA VAL A 137 -12.23 -0.09 8.15
C VAL A 137 -11.48 0.75 9.20
N GLU A 138 -12.16 1.21 10.25
CA GLU A 138 -11.56 2.01 11.32
C GLU A 138 -10.46 1.23 12.05
N THR A 139 -10.76 0.02 12.53
CA THR A 139 -9.77 -0.86 13.18
C THR A 139 -8.61 -1.18 12.25
N LEU A 140 -8.89 -1.54 11.00
CA LEU A 140 -7.85 -1.94 10.05
C LEU A 140 -6.90 -0.78 9.73
N VAL A 141 -7.42 0.45 9.61
CA VAL A 141 -6.61 1.66 9.42
C VAL A 141 -5.74 1.92 10.66
N VAL A 142 -6.30 1.81 11.87
CA VAL A 142 -5.53 1.97 13.11
C VAL A 142 -4.43 0.91 13.21
N LEU A 143 -4.75 -0.36 12.92
CA LEU A 143 -3.80 -1.47 12.92
C LEU A 143 -2.67 -1.24 11.90
N ALA A 144 -3.02 -0.85 10.66
CA ALA A 144 -2.03 -0.60 9.61
C ALA A 144 -1.10 0.57 9.96
N ARG A 145 -1.64 1.65 10.55
CA ARG A 145 -0.89 2.81 11.03
C ARG A 145 -0.03 2.54 12.26
N ASN A 146 -0.24 1.42 12.96
CA ASN A 146 0.55 1.06 14.13
C ASN A 146 1.91 0.49 13.69
N PRO A 147 3.02 1.24 13.86
CA PRO A 147 4.34 0.79 13.40
C PRO A 147 4.89 -0.37 14.24
N THR A 148 4.34 -0.59 15.44
CA THR A 148 4.82 -1.61 16.38
C THR A 148 4.03 -2.91 16.31
N ALA A 149 2.90 -2.92 15.58
CA ALA A 149 2.11 -4.11 15.35
C ALA A 149 2.84 -5.06 14.40
N LYS A 150 3.01 -6.32 14.83
CA LYS A 150 3.60 -7.38 14.02
C LYS A 150 2.54 -8.00 13.11
N ILE A 151 2.40 -7.45 11.91
CA ILE A 151 1.43 -7.92 10.92
C ILE A 151 2.16 -8.77 9.87
N THR A 152 1.79 -10.04 9.75
CA THR A 152 2.37 -10.89 8.71
C THR A 152 1.83 -10.53 7.32
N ALA A 153 2.59 -10.84 6.25
CA ALA A 153 2.17 -10.61 4.87
C ALA A 153 0.78 -11.20 4.55
N GLY A 154 0.50 -12.44 5.01
CA GLY A 154 -0.80 -13.07 4.81
C GLY A 154 -1.96 -12.32 5.48
N ARG A 155 -1.73 -11.69 6.64
CA ARG A 155 -2.75 -10.87 7.31
C ARG A 155 -2.95 -9.52 6.62
N MET A 156 -1.89 -8.89 6.12
CA MET A 156 -2.03 -7.69 5.29
C MET A 156 -2.80 -8.01 3.99
N LEU A 157 -2.50 -9.12 3.33
CA LEU A 157 -3.25 -9.59 2.16
C LEU A 157 -4.74 -9.80 2.50
N ARG A 158 -5.04 -10.39 3.65
CA ARG A 158 -6.42 -10.56 4.13
C ARG A 158 -7.14 -9.22 4.34
N MET A 159 -6.45 -8.20 4.86
CA MET A 159 -6.99 -6.84 4.99
C MET A 159 -7.33 -6.24 3.63
N VAL A 160 -6.43 -6.39 2.64
CA VAL A 160 -6.63 -5.91 1.26
C VAL A 160 -7.77 -6.67 0.58
N GLU A 161 -7.89 -7.99 0.78
CA GLU A 161 -8.99 -8.78 0.25
C GLU A 161 -10.36 -8.30 0.75
N ARG A 162 -10.48 -8.05 2.07
CA ARG A 162 -11.76 -7.65 2.69
C ARG A 162 -12.14 -6.20 2.43
N ARG A 163 -11.17 -5.29 2.45
CA ARG A 163 -11.38 -3.82 2.50
C ARG A 163 -10.43 -3.04 1.58
N GLY A 164 -9.83 -3.68 0.58
CA GLY A 164 -8.90 -3.04 -0.36
C GLY A 164 -9.51 -1.95 -1.24
N SER A 165 -10.84 -1.85 -1.32
CA SER A 165 -11.56 -0.72 -1.95
C SER A 165 -11.42 0.59 -1.18
N GLU A 166 -11.10 0.53 0.12
CA GLU A 166 -11.05 1.69 0.99
C GLU A 166 -9.71 2.43 0.87
N ALA A 167 -9.77 3.68 0.39
CA ALA A 167 -8.58 4.52 0.23
C ALA A 167 -7.78 4.71 1.51
N PRO A 168 -8.40 4.98 2.69
CA PRO A 168 -7.66 5.18 3.93
C PRO A 168 -6.83 3.96 4.35
N LEU A 169 -7.35 2.74 4.10
CA LEU A 169 -6.64 1.51 4.41
C LEU A 169 -5.44 1.31 3.49
N ARG A 170 -5.60 1.54 2.18
CA ARG A 170 -4.51 1.44 1.21
C ARG A 170 -3.38 2.42 1.56
N GLU A 171 -3.72 3.67 1.86
CA GLU A 171 -2.75 4.68 2.27
C GLU A 171 -2.00 4.26 3.53
N ALA A 172 -2.72 3.77 4.55
CA ALA A 172 -2.11 3.30 5.79
C ALA A 172 -1.15 2.12 5.57
N LEU A 173 -1.48 1.17 4.70
CA LEU A 173 -0.60 0.05 4.36
C LEU A 173 0.62 0.50 3.54
N LEU A 174 0.43 1.39 2.56
CA LEU A 174 1.51 1.92 1.71
C LEU A 174 2.53 2.75 2.50
N ALA A 175 2.10 3.39 3.60
CA ALA A 175 2.99 4.15 4.48
C ALA A 175 3.90 3.27 5.35
N ARG A 176 3.68 1.94 5.40
CA ARG A 176 4.49 1.03 6.22
C ARG A 176 5.83 0.73 5.57
N ALA A 177 6.90 0.83 6.36
CA ALA A 177 8.25 0.50 5.92
C ALA A 177 8.50 -1.00 5.71
N ASP A 178 7.71 -1.87 6.35
CA ASP A 178 7.82 -3.33 6.28
C ASP A 178 6.87 -3.97 5.25
N LEU A 179 6.34 -3.17 4.31
CA LEU A 179 5.36 -3.62 3.31
C LEU A 179 5.96 -4.69 2.37
N PRO A 180 5.44 -5.93 2.38
CA PRO A 180 5.89 -6.97 1.45
C PRO A 180 5.47 -6.67 -0.01
N PRO A 181 6.28 -7.07 -1.00
CA PRO A 181 5.99 -6.82 -2.42
C PRO A 181 4.68 -7.45 -2.88
N GLU A 182 4.32 -8.62 -2.35
CA GLU A 182 3.02 -9.28 -2.60
C GLU A 182 1.83 -8.43 -2.13
N VAL A 183 1.98 -7.68 -1.05
CA VAL A 183 0.93 -6.77 -0.54
C VAL A 183 0.89 -5.50 -1.38
N HIS A 184 2.05 -4.93 -1.73
CA HIS A 184 2.13 -3.76 -2.62
C HIS A 184 1.41 -4.02 -3.95
N HIS A 185 1.70 -5.17 -4.55
CA HIS A 185 1.02 -5.63 -5.76
C HIS A 185 -0.50 -5.79 -5.57
N ALA A 186 -0.95 -6.43 -4.48
CA ALA A 186 -2.37 -6.61 -4.19
C ALA A 186 -3.12 -5.28 -4.00
N ILE A 187 -2.50 -4.29 -3.37
CA ILE A 187 -3.05 -2.93 -3.22
C ILE A 187 -3.24 -2.28 -4.59
N GLY A 188 -2.21 -2.33 -5.45
CA GLY A 188 -2.29 -1.76 -6.80
C GLY A 188 -3.37 -2.44 -7.65
N LEU A 189 -3.52 -3.76 -7.56
CA LEU A 189 -4.59 -4.50 -8.22
C LEU A 189 -5.98 -4.09 -7.71
N ALA A 190 -6.15 -3.90 -6.39
CA ALA A 190 -7.42 -3.44 -5.84
C ALA A 190 -7.81 -2.05 -6.38
N VAL A 191 -6.85 -1.15 -6.55
CA VAL A 191 -7.05 0.17 -7.18
C VAL A 191 -7.45 0.01 -8.65
N ALA A 192 -6.69 -0.78 -9.43
CA ALA A 192 -6.99 -1.03 -10.84
C ALA A 192 -8.42 -1.58 -11.01
N GLN A 193 -8.82 -2.55 -10.18
CA GLN A 193 -10.17 -3.12 -10.21
C GLN A 193 -11.26 -2.11 -9.80
N ALA A 194 -11.01 -1.23 -8.83
CA ALA A 194 -11.96 -0.19 -8.44
C ALA A 194 -12.18 0.81 -9.59
N LEU A 195 -11.11 1.23 -10.26
CA LEU A 195 -11.17 2.12 -11.43
C LEU A 195 -11.85 1.44 -12.62
N SER A 196 -11.50 0.19 -12.92
CA SER A 196 -12.14 -0.57 -14.00
C SER A 196 -13.65 -0.71 -13.80
N ARG A 197 -14.10 -1.01 -12.56
CA ARG A 197 -15.54 -1.04 -12.22
C ARG A 197 -16.22 0.32 -12.39
N PHE A 198 -15.56 1.40 -11.98
CA PHE A 198 -16.12 2.75 -12.13
C PHE A 198 -16.31 3.12 -13.61
N VAL A 199 -15.27 2.93 -14.42
CA VAL A 199 -15.26 3.31 -15.83
C VAL A 199 -16.24 2.46 -16.66
N THR A 200 -16.28 1.15 -16.42
CA THR A 200 -17.26 0.26 -17.08
C THR A 200 -18.69 0.59 -16.66
N GLY A 201 -18.93 0.87 -15.38
CA GLY A 201 -20.25 1.29 -14.88
C GLY A 201 -20.74 2.63 -15.47
N ARG A 202 -19.82 3.49 -15.92
CA ARG A 202 -20.14 4.72 -16.65
C ARG A 202 -20.30 4.53 -18.16
N GLY A 203 -19.97 3.36 -18.70
CA GLY A 203 -19.99 3.08 -20.14
C GLY A 203 -18.88 3.79 -20.93
N TRP A 204 -17.83 4.27 -20.28
CA TRP A 204 -16.73 4.98 -20.95
C TRP A 204 -15.78 4.05 -21.70
N LEU A 205 -15.66 2.80 -21.24
CA LEU A 205 -14.84 1.76 -21.83
C LEU A 205 -15.59 0.42 -21.79
N GLY A 206 -15.40 -0.40 -22.82
CA GLY A 206 -15.92 -1.77 -22.86
C GLY A 206 -15.21 -2.68 -21.84
N ALA A 207 -15.93 -3.71 -21.37
CA ALA A 207 -15.45 -4.63 -20.34
C ALA A 207 -14.14 -5.32 -20.73
N GLU A 208 -14.03 -5.84 -21.95
CA GLU A 208 -12.83 -6.51 -22.46
C GLU A 208 -11.59 -5.61 -22.42
N ARG A 209 -11.75 -4.33 -22.76
CA ARG A 209 -10.65 -3.35 -22.73
C ARG A 209 -10.23 -3.05 -21.30
N CYS A 210 -11.17 -2.92 -20.37
CA CYS A 210 -10.86 -2.70 -18.95
C CYS A 210 -10.18 -3.92 -18.31
N GLU A 211 -10.61 -5.14 -18.64
CA GLU A 211 -9.99 -6.37 -18.13
C GLU A 211 -8.54 -6.50 -18.60
N ARG A 212 -8.30 -6.21 -19.88
CA ARG A 212 -6.95 -6.21 -20.45
C ARG A 212 -6.05 -5.14 -19.83
N MET A 213 -6.53 -3.90 -19.72
CA MET A 213 -5.79 -2.83 -19.04
C MET A 213 -5.48 -3.20 -17.58
N SER A 214 -6.42 -3.85 -16.88
CA SER A 214 -6.20 -4.31 -15.51
C SER A 214 -5.12 -5.39 -15.45
N ARG A 215 -5.09 -6.31 -16.42
CA ARG A 215 -4.06 -7.34 -16.54
C ARG A 215 -2.68 -6.73 -16.80
N GLU A 216 -2.56 -5.84 -17.79
CA GLU A 216 -1.30 -5.15 -18.11
C GLU A 216 -0.81 -4.29 -16.94
N THR A 217 -1.73 -3.61 -16.25
CA THR A 217 -1.42 -2.85 -15.03
C THR A 217 -0.94 -3.79 -13.91
N GLY A 218 -1.58 -4.94 -13.73
CA GLY A 218 -1.14 -5.96 -12.78
C GLY A 218 0.28 -6.46 -13.07
N GLU A 219 0.58 -6.74 -14.34
CA GLU A 219 1.92 -7.16 -14.76
C GLU A 219 2.97 -6.09 -14.47
N ARG A 220 2.66 -4.84 -14.78
CA ARG A 220 3.53 -3.70 -14.47
C ARG A 220 3.74 -3.55 -12.95
N LEU A 221 2.66 -3.61 -12.17
CA LEU A 221 2.72 -3.51 -10.71
C LEU A 221 3.55 -4.64 -10.08
N ALA A 222 3.48 -5.87 -10.62
CA ALA A 222 4.27 -6.99 -10.14
C ALA A 222 5.78 -6.72 -10.32
N LEU A 223 6.14 -6.21 -11.50
CA LEU A 223 7.51 -5.82 -11.82
C LEU A 223 7.99 -4.62 -11.00
N GLU A 224 7.15 -3.59 -10.82
CA GLU A 224 7.44 -2.43 -9.96
C GLU A 224 7.61 -2.84 -8.49
N ALA A 225 6.79 -3.77 -7.99
CA ALA A 225 6.88 -4.27 -6.61
C ALA A 225 8.19 -5.02 -6.33
N CYS A 226 8.91 -5.48 -7.36
CA CYS A 226 10.22 -6.12 -7.18
C CYS A 226 11.33 -5.12 -6.82
N ALA A 227 11.15 -3.82 -7.11
CA ALA A 227 12.16 -2.81 -6.85
C ALA A 227 12.48 -2.73 -5.35
N GLY A 228 13.73 -3.01 -4.98
CA GLY A 228 14.19 -2.99 -3.58
C GLY A 228 13.73 -4.17 -2.71
N ALA A 229 12.96 -5.13 -3.25
CA ALA A 229 12.42 -6.25 -2.47
C ALA A 229 13.47 -7.33 -2.11
N GLY A 230 14.60 -7.37 -2.82
CA GLY A 230 15.62 -8.41 -2.70
C GLY A 230 15.14 -9.81 -3.14
N ALA A 231 16.06 -10.77 -3.22
CA ALA A 231 15.77 -12.11 -3.76
C ALA A 231 14.64 -12.85 -3.00
N ALA A 232 14.62 -12.75 -1.66
CA ALA A 232 13.59 -13.40 -0.86
C ALA A 232 12.20 -12.76 -1.04
N GLY A 233 12.14 -11.43 -1.21
CA GLY A 233 10.88 -10.73 -1.49
C GLY A 233 10.33 -11.09 -2.87
N ILE A 234 11.19 -11.11 -3.88
CA ILE A 234 10.83 -11.51 -5.24
C ILE A 234 10.31 -12.96 -5.26
N ALA A 235 10.97 -13.89 -4.57
CA ALA A 235 10.51 -15.28 -4.48
C ALA A 235 9.12 -15.42 -3.83
N ARG A 236 8.82 -14.64 -2.78
CA ARG A 236 7.49 -14.60 -2.18
C ARG A 236 6.45 -14.02 -3.13
N LEU A 237 6.77 -12.94 -3.85
CA LEU A 237 5.89 -12.36 -4.85
C LEU A 237 5.59 -13.35 -5.99
N VAL A 238 6.61 -14.02 -6.53
CA VAL A 238 6.44 -15.06 -7.57
C VAL A 238 5.53 -16.18 -7.07
N THR A 239 5.75 -16.66 -5.84
CA THR A 239 4.89 -17.68 -5.22
C THR A 239 3.45 -17.17 -5.07
N HIS A 240 3.26 -15.94 -4.61
CA HIS A 240 1.95 -15.31 -4.49
C HIS A 240 1.24 -15.23 -5.86
N LEU A 241 1.92 -14.71 -6.88
CA LEU A 241 1.40 -14.60 -8.25
C LEU A 241 1.05 -15.98 -8.83
N ARG A 242 1.82 -17.03 -8.51
CA ARG A 242 1.49 -18.39 -8.92
C ARG A 242 0.22 -18.90 -8.24
N VAL A 243 0.11 -18.74 -6.92
CA VAL A 243 -1.07 -19.18 -6.14
C VAL A 243 -2.32 -18.43 -6.60
N THR A 244 -2.23 -17.14 -6.92
CA THR A 244 -3.34 -16.31 -7.42
C THR A 244 -3.59 -16.45 -8.93
N ARG A 245 -2.84 -17.31 -9.65
CA ARG A 245 -2.89 -17.48 -11.12
C ARG A 245 -2.65 -16.21 -11.93
N GLN A 246 -1.89 -15.28 -11.37
CA GLN A 246 -1.47 -14.03 -12.00
C GLN A 246 -0.08 -14.13 -12.63
N LEU A 247 0.73 -15.13 -12.22
CA LEU A 247 1.99 -15.46 -12.90
C LEU A 247 1.69 -16.06 -14.27
N ASN A 248 2.09 -15.37 -15.32
CA ASN A 248 1.71 -15.70 -16.68
C ASN A 248 2.84 -15.47 -17.69
N ALA A 249 2.71 -16.04 -18.90
CA ALA A 249 3.76 -15.96 -19.92
C ALA A 249 4.03 -14.52 -20.41
N GLY A 250 3.00 -13.68 -20.49
CA GLY A 250 3.10 -12.26 -20.84
C GLY A 250 3.91 -11.48 -19.79
N LEU A 251 3.70 -11.74 -18.50
CA LEU A 251 4.46 -11.17 -17.39
C LEU A 251 5.94 -11.59 -17.45
N ILE A 252 6.23 -12.85 -17.73
CA ILE A 252 7.61 -13.36 -17.83
C ILE A 252 8.31 -12.75 -19.06
N LEU A 253 7.62 -12.69 -20.20
CA LEU A 253 8.12 -11.98 -21.38
C LEU A 253 8.39 -10.51 -21.05
N ARG A 254 7.45 -9.83 -20.39
CA ARG A 254 7.60 -8.44 -19.95
C ARG A 254 8.83 -8.27 -19.05
N ALA A 255 9.04 -9.16 -18.08
CA ALA A 255 10.21 -9.13 -17.21
C ALA A 255 11.52 -9.24 -18.00
N VAL A 256 11.57 -10.13 -19.00
CA VAL A 256 12.74 -10.27 -19.88
C VAL A 256 12.94 -9.03 -20.75
N LEU A 257 11.89 -8.47 -21.34
CA LEU A 257 11.96 -7.26 -22.17
C LEU A 257 12.32 -6.00 -21.37
N SER A 258 11.92 -5.94 -20.10
CA SER A 258 12.28 -4.87 -19.16
C SER A 258 13.64 -5.08 -18.48
N GLY A 259 14.32 -6.21 -18.72
CA GLY A 259 15.62 -6.49 -18.11
C GLY A 259 15.57 -6.82 -16.62
N GLN A 260 14.38 -7.18 -16.10
CA GLN A 260 14.18 -7.55 -14.70
C GLN A 260 14.58 -9.00 -14.47
N THR A 261 15.89 -9.24 -14.54
CA THR A 261 16.49 -10.59 -14.51
C THR A 261 16.18 -11.34 -13.22
N ASP A 262 16.13 -10.65 -12.08
CA ASP A 262 15.86 -11.29 -10.78
C ASP A 262 14.45 -11.88 -10.73
N PHE A 263 13.45 -11.15 -11.23
CA PHE A 263 12.08 -11.66 -11.34
C PHE A 263 11.99 -12.80 -12.35
N ALA A 264 12.56 -12.63 -13.55
CA ALA A 264 12.52 -13.65 -14.59
C ALA A 264 13.19 -14.96 -14.13
N LEU A 265 14.33 -14.86 -13.44
CA LEU A 265 15.04 -15.98 -12.86
C LEU A 265 14.20 -16.66 -11.77
N ALA A 266 13.65 -15.91 -10.82
CA ALA A 266 12.83 -16.46 -9.75
C ALA A 266 11.56 -17.14 -10.31
N ALA A 267 10.90 -16.52 -11.28
CA ALA A 267 9.75 -17.08 -11.98
C ALA A 267 10.11 -18.38 -12.71
N LEU A 268 11.17 -18.39 -13.52
CA LEU A 268 11.60 -19.58 -14.26
C LEU A 268 12.08 -20.70 -13.32
N ALA A 269 12.71 -20.38 -12.19
CA ALA A 269 13.11 -21.36 -11.18
C ALA A 269 11.89 -22.03 -10.53
N ASP A 270 10.92 -21.24 -10.04
CA ASP A 270 9.66 -21.75 -9.45
C ASP A 270 8.87 -22.58 -10.49
N LEU A 271 8.85 -22.12 -11.74
CA LEU A 271 8.10 -22.74 -12.83
C LEU A 271 8.72 -24.03 -13.37
N SER A 272 10.05 -24.15 -13.39
CA SER A 272 10.78 -25.31 -13.95
C SER A 272 11.24 -26.32 -12.88
N GLY A 273 11.19 -25.94 -11.60
CA GLY A 273 11.71 -26.71 -10.47
C GLY A 273 13.25 -26.79 -10.44
N GLN A 274 13.94 -25.94 -11.19
CA GLN A 274 15.41 -25.87 -11.22
C GLN A 274 15.96 -24.91 -10.17
N ASP A 275 17.25 -25.08 -9.83
CA ASP A 275 17.96 -24.18 -8.94
C ASP A 275 18.27 -22.83 -9.63
N HIS A 276 18.42 -21.77 -8.82
CA HIS A 276 18.64 -20.41 -9.32
C HIS A 276 19.93 -20.30 -10.15
N ALA A 277 20.98 -21.05 -9.80
CA ALA A 277 22.25 -21.03 -10.53
C ALA A 277 22.15 -21.77 -11.88
N GLY A 278 21.40 -22.88 -11.93
CA GLY A 278 21.04 -23.57 -13.17
C GLY A 278 20.29 -22.67 -14.15
N VAL A 279 19.23 -22.01 -13.67
CA VAL A 279 18.42 -21.07 -14.45
C VAL A 279 19.25 -19.91 -14.97
N ALA A 280 20.07 -19.28 -14.11
CA ALA A 280 20.94 -18.18 -14.51
C ALA A 280 21.92 -18.57 -15.63
N ARG A 281 22.44 -19.80 -15.59
CA ARG A 281 23.32 -20.34 -16.64
C ARG A 281 22.55 -20.59 -17.94
N ALA A 282 21.37 -21.19 -17.84
CA ALA A 282 20.50 -21.46 -18.98
C ALA A 282 20.06 -20.17 -19.69
N MET A 283 19.75 -19.09 -18.96
CA MET A 283 19.40 -17.79 -19.55
C MET A 283 20.54 -17.15 -20.37
N ARG A 284 21.78 -17.60 -20.21
CA ARG A 284 22.93 -17.07 -20.98
C ARG A 284 23.16 -17.80 -22.30
N ASP A 285 22.71 -19.05 -22.40
CA ASP A 285 22.93 -19.91 -23.57
C ASP A 285 21.61 -20.15 -24.31
N PRO A 286 21.51 -19.86 -25.63
CA PRO A 286 20.28 -20.06 -26.39
C PRO A 286 19.72 -21.48 -26.30
N ARG A 287 20.59 -22.50 -26.29
CA ARG A 287 20.17 -23.91 -26.21
C ARG A 287 19.66 -24.26 -24.81
N GLY A 288 20.42 -23.89 -23.78
CA GLY A 288 19.98 -24.03 -22.38
C GLY A 288 18.66 -23.32 -22.11
N PHE A 289 18.46 -22.13 -22.66
CA PHE A 289 17.21 -21.38 -22.51
C PHE A 289 16.02 -22.07 -23.19
N ALA A 290 16.22 -22.71 -24.35
CA ALA A 290 15.15 -23.45 -25.02
C ALA A 290 14.64 -24.64 -24.18
N ASP A 291 15.55 -25.40 -23.56
CA ASP A 291 15.20 -26.47 -22.62
C ASP A 291 14.46 -25.92 -21.39
N LEU A 292 14.99 -24.85 -20.78
CA LEU A 292 14.36 -24.19 -19.64
C LEU A 292 12.97 -23.67 -19.97
N HIS A 293 12.78 -23.04 -21.13
CA HIS A 293 11.50 -22.52 -21.61
C HIS A 293 10.45 -23.63 -21.74
N ALA A 294 10.83 -24.77 -22.34
CA ALA A 294 9.97 -25.94 -22.47
C ALA A 294 9.60 -26.52 -21.10
N ARG A 295 10.58 -26.67 -20.19
CA ARG A 295 10.35 -27.15 -18.82
C ARG A 295 9.50 -26.19 -17.99
N ALA A 296 9.59 -24.88 -18.26
CA ALA A 296 8.74 -23.86 -17.68
C ALA A 296 7.34 -23.79 -18.33
N GLY A 297 6.99 -24.70 -19.24
CA GLY A 297 5.64 -24.79 -19.82
C GLY A 297 5.19 -23.53 -20.56
N LEU A 298 6.14 -22.71 -21.03
CA LEU A 298 5.87 -21.48 -21.76
C LEU A 298 5.47 -21.79 -23.21
N PRO A 299 4.58 -20.99 -23.85
CA PRO A 299 4.19 -21.20 -25.24
C PRO A 299 5.38 -21.10 -26.21
N ALA A 300 5.56 -22.08 -27.09
CA ALA A 300 6.70 -22.16 -28.02
C ALA A 300 6.87 -20.90 -28.89
N ALA A 301 5.77 -20.21 -29.22
CA ALA A 301 5.77 -18.97 -29.99
C ALA A 301 6.53 -17.82 -29.31
N LEU A 302 6.73 -17.85 -27.98
CA LEU A 302 7.46 -16.81 -27.25
C LEU A 302 8.98 -17.01 -27.25
N LEU A 303 9.45 -18.22 -27.55
CA LEU A 303 10.87 -18.57 -27.48
C LEU A 303 11.76 -17.65 -28.33
N PRO A 304 11.44 -17.34 -29.61
CA PRO A 304 12.28 -16.47 -30.44
C PRO A 304 12.41 -15.05 -29.88
N ALA A 305 11.29 -14.50 -29.38
CA ALA A 305 11.25 -13.16 -28.78
C ALA A 305 12.13 -13.09 -27.52
N MET A 306 12.00 -14.10 -26.63
CA MET A 306 12.75 -14.15 -25.38
C MET A 306 14.26 -14.38 -25.62
N GLN A 307 14.64 -15.25 -26.55
CA GLN A 307 16.04 -15.47 -26.91
C GLN A 307 16.68 -14.21 -27.51
N ALA A 308 15.98 -13.53 -28.41
CA ALA A 308 16.45 -12.28 -29.00
C ALA A 308 16.62 -11.19 -27.93
N ALA A 309 15.67 -11.07 -27.01
CA ALA A 309 15.76 -10.12 -25.90
C ALA A 309 16.94 -10.41 -24.97
N LEU A 310 17.14 -11.67 -24.57
CA LEU A 310 18.28 -12.07 -23.73
C LEU A 310 19.63 -11.83 -24.43
N ALA A 311 19.73 -12.13 -25.73
CA ALA A 311 20.94 -11.85 -26.51
C ALA A 311 21.21 -10.33 -26.58
N ALA A 312 20.18 -9.52 -26.85
CA ALA A 312 20.30 -8.07 -26.88
C ALA A 312 20.74 -7.49 -25.52
N TRP A 313 20.23 -8.03 -24.40
CA TRP A 313 20.68 -7.65 -23.07
C TRP A 313 22.14 -8.01 -22.79
N GLN A 314 22.61 -9.17 -23.27
CA GLN A 314 24.02 -9.53 -23.15
C GLN A 314 24.91 -8.58 -23.94
N ASP A 315 24.50 -8.16 -25.14
CA ASP A 315 25.25 -7.21 -25.95
C ASP A 315 25.28 -5.82 -25.31
N VAL A 316 24.17 -5.36 -24.71
CA VAL A 316 24.12 -4.12 -23.92
C VAL A 316 25.08 -4.20 -22.73
N ALA A 317 25.08 -5.31 -21.99
CA ALA A 317 25.97 -5.51 -20.85
C ALA A 317 27.45 -5.51 -21.25
N ARG A 318 27.81 -6.12 -22.40
CA ARG A 318 29.18 -6.07 -22.96
C ARG A 318 29.58 -4.67 -23.41
N SER A 319 28.62 -3.89 -23.93
CA SER A 319 28.87 -2.54 -24.45
C SER A 319 29.02 -1.48 -23.34
N GLY A 320 28.74 -1.81 -22.07
CA GLY A 320 28.83 -0.88 -20.95
C GLY A 320 27.84 0.28 -21.00
N ALA A 321 26.79 0.18 -21.83
CA ALA A 321 25.80 1.24 -21.94
C ALA A 321 24.92 1.30 -20.69
N THR A 322 24.86 2.47 -20.03
CA THR A 322 23.93 2.72 -18.94
C THR A 322 22.52 2.87 -19.50
N MET A 323 21.64 1.94 -19.16
CA MET A 323 20.25 1.99 -19.62
C MET A 323 19.34 2.71 -18.64
N ARG A 324 18.34 3.40 -19.18
CA ARG A 324 17.43 4.28 -18.44
C ARG A 324 16.17 3.54 -18.03
N GLY A 325 15.86 3.58 -16.73
CA GLY A 325 14.54 3.29 -16.18
C GLY A 325 14.24 1.81 -15.86
N ALA A 326 13.23 1.60 -15.01
CA ALA A 326 12.74 0.28 -14.58
C ALA A 326 11.68 -0.33 -15.54
N GLY A 327 11.47 0.30 -16.71
CA GLY A 327 10.41 -0.03 -17.66
C GLY A 327 10.88 -0.90 -18.83
N LEU A 328 9.96 -1.14 -19.77
CA LEU A 328 10.24 -1.84 -21.02
C LEU A 328 11.30 -1.09 -21.84
N SER A 329 12.26 -1.82 -22.39
CA SER A 329 13.27 -1.22 -23.28
C SER A 329 12.83 -1.31 -24.75
N ARG A 330 12.59 -0.16 -25.38
CA ARG A 330 12.19 -0.09 -26.79
C ARG A 330 13.17 -0.82 -27.71
N ARG A 331 14.47 -0.59 -27.54
CA ARG A 331 15.54 -1.25 -28.31
C ARG A 331 15.48 -2.78 -28.21
N ILE A 332 15.23 -3.31 -27.01
CA ILE A 332 15.14 -4.76 -26.78
C ILE A 332 13.88 -5.33 -27.45
N ILE A 333 12.77 -4.61 -27.37
CA ILE A 333 11.52 -4.99 -28.04
C ILE A 333 11.69 -5.00 -29.56
N GLU A 334 12.36 -4.00 -30.14
CA GLU A 334 12.66 -3.94 -31.58
C GLU A 334 13.47 -5.16 -32.04
N CYS A 335 14.47 -5.59 -31.25
CA CYS A 335 15.20 -6.84 -31.51
C CYS A 335 14.29 -8.08 -31.45
N ALA A 336 13.38 -8.14 -30.48
CA ALA A 336 12.43 -9.24 -30.34
C ALA A 336 11.42 -9.29 -31.51
N ILE A 337 10.92 -8.13 -31.96
CA ILE A 337 10.06 -8.01 -33.15
C ILE A 337 10.81 -8.50 -34.39
N GLY A 338 12.06 -8.06 -34.59
CA GLY A 338 12.90 -8.48 -35.71
C GLY A 338 13.09 -10.00 -35.77
N ALA A 339 13.33 -10.65 -34.63
CA ALA A 339 13.44 -12.10 -34.55
C ALA A 339 12.12 -12.83 -34.88
N CYS A 340 10.98 -12.28 -34.46
CA CYS A 340 9.66 -12.85 -34.75
C CYS A 340 9.26 -12.70 -36.22
N ASN A 341 9.74 -11.67 -36.91
CA ASN A 341 9.46 -11.43 -38.33
C ASN A 341 10.19 -12.41 -39.27
N ALA A 342 11.21 -13.14 -38.78
CA ALA A 342 11.93 -14.13 -39.54
C ALA A 342 11.22 -15.49 -39.65
N LEU A 343 10.06 -15.66 -39.01
CA LEU A 343 9.31 -16.91 -38.89
C LEU A 343 7.94 -16.86 -39.61
N PRO A 344 7.34 -18.01 -39.98
CA PRO A 344 6.05 -18.08 -40.67
C PRO A 344 4.89 -17.44 -39.88
N ASP A 345 3.92 -16.86 -40.59
CA ASP A 345 2.96 -15.89 -40.03
C ASP A 345 1.86 -16.45 -39.10
N ALA A 346 1.41 -17.69 -39.32
CA ALA A 346 0.20 -18.19 -38.68
C ALA A 346 0.31 -18.31 -37.14
N GLU A 347 1.48 -18.70 -36.62
CA GLU A 347 1.70 -18.88 -35.18
C GLU A 347 2.27 -17.63 -34.49
N MET A 348 2.90 -16.73 -35.25
CA MET A 348 3.63 -15.57 -34.72
C MET A 348 2.79 -14.28 -34.68
N SER A 349 1.67 -14.23 -35.39
CA SER A 349 0.76 -13.07 -35.38
C SER A 349 0.36 -12.60 -33.96
N PRO A 350 -0.05 -13.50 -33.03
CA PRO A 350 -0.39 -13.13 -31.64
C PRO A 350 0.76 -12.51 -30.86
N VAL A 351 1.96 -13.06 -31.04
CA VAL A 351 3.16 -12.60 -30.35
C VAL A 351 3.61 -11.25 -30.88
N ARG A 352 3.54 -11.03 -32.21
CA ARG A 352 3.81 -9.73 -32.83
C ARG A 352 2.85 -8.65 -32.37
N ALA A 353 1.56 -8.96 -32.28
CA ALA A 353 0.56 -8.06 -31.71
C ALA A 353 0.91 -7.63 -30.28
N LEU A 354 1.31 -8.58 -29.42
CA LEU A 354 1.75 -8.29 -28.06
C LEU A 354 3.02 -7.44 -28.03
N LEU A 355 4.04 -7.78 -28.84
CA LEU A 355 5.30 -7.03 -28.90
C LEU A 355 5.11 -5.60 -29.43
N ASN A 356 4.27 -5.39 -30.43
CA ASN A 356 3.94 -4.05 -30.94
C ASN A 356 3.23 -3.21 -29.88
N ARG A 357 2.38 -3.81 -29.04
CA ARG A 357 1.78 -3.11 -27.90
C ARG A 357 2.82 -2.70 -26.87
N TYR A 358 3.75 -3.60 -26.53
CA TYR A 358 4.88 -3.28 -25.65
C TYR A 358 5.81 -2.23 -26.25
N GLU A 359 6.02 -2.22 -27.57
CA GLU A 359 6.80 -1.18 -28.25
C GLU A 359 6.11 0.19 -28.14
N ALA A 360 4.80 0.25 -28.42
CA ALA A 360 4.01 1.47 -28.29
C ALA A 360 3.95 1.97 -26.83
N GLU A 361 3.92 1.07 -25.85
CA GLU A 361 4.04 1.41 -24.43
C GLU A 361 5.43 1.96 -24.09
N ALA A 362 6.49 1.27 -24.49
CA ALA A 362 7.87 1.70 -24.24
C ALA A 362 8.15 3.07 -24.88
N ALA A 363 7.69 3.30 -26.12
CA ALA A 363 7.81 4.59 -26.78
C ALA A 363 7.06 5.71 -26.04
N ARG A 364 5.86 5.43 -25.49
CA ARG A 364 5.10 6.39 -24.69
C ARG A 364 5.80 6.70 -23.36
N ASP A 365 6.33 5.69 -22.68
CA ASP A 365 7.02 5.88 -21.40
C ASP A 365 8.35 6.61 -21.57
N GLU A 366 9.12 6.31 -22.62
CA GLU A 366 10.31 7.09 -23.01
C GLU A 366 9.96 8.55 -23.31
N ALA A 367 8.90 8.79 -24.09
CA ALA A 367 8.43 10.14 -24.42
C ALA A 367 7.95 10.91 -23.17
N ARG A 368 7.25 10.25 -22.25
CA ARG A 368 6.81 10.84 -20.97
C ARG A 368 8.01 11.25 -20.11
N GLU A 369 9.04 10.41 -20.05
CA GLU A 369 10.22 10.72 -19.26
C GLU A 369 10.98 11.92 -19.84
N VAL A 370 11.20 11.93 -21.15
CA VAL A 370 11.80 13.08 -21.85
C VAL A 370 10.96 14.35 -21.68
N ALA A 371 9.63 14.25 -21.77
CA ALA A 371 8.75 15.39 -21.55
C ALA A 371 8.83 15.92 -20.11
N ARG A 372 8.90 15.03 -19.11
CA ARG A 372 9.10 15.42 -17.70
C ARG A 372 10.42 16.12 -17.47
N THR A 373 11.51 15.64 -18.06
CA THR A 373 12.83 16.31 -17.91
C THR A 373 12.81 17.68 -18.54
N ILE A 374 12.25 17.81 -19.76
CA ILE A 374 12.11 19.11 -20.44
C ILE A 374 11.24 20.07 -19.61
N ALA A 375 10.12 19.60 -19.07
CA ALA A 375 9.22 20.40 -18.25
C ALA A 375 9.89 20.84 -16.93
N ALA A 376 10.64 19.95 -16.27
CA ALA A 376 11.37 20.27 -15.05
C ALA A 376 12.45 21.33 -15.29
N GLU A 377 13.22 21.21 -16.38
CA GLU A 377 14.19 22.23 -16.76
C GLU A 377 13.53 23.56 -17.11
N ALA A 378 12.39 23.54 -17.81
CA ALA A 378 11.64 24.74 -18.15
C ALA A 378 11.12 25.45 -16.88
N LEU A 379 10.57 24.68 -15.94
CA LEU A 379 10.13 25.19 -14.64
C LEU A 379 11.29 25.78 -13.86
N ALA A 380 12.44 25.10 -13.78
CA ALA A 380 13.63 25.57 -13.09
C ALA A 380 14.20 26.86 -13.71
N ARG A 381 14.18 26.97 -15.04
CA ARG A 381 14.55 28.20 -15.76
C ARG A 381 13.59 29.34 -15.42
N GLU A 382 12.30 29.05 -15.34
CA GLU A 382 11.29 30.06 -15.05
C GLU A 382 11.30 30.52 -13.58
N THR A 383 11.50 29.60 -12.63
CA THR A 383 11.69 29.96 -11.21
C THR A 383 12.95 30.82 -11.05
N ALA A 384 14.06 30.46 -11.69
CA ALA A 384 15.29 31.26 -11.65
C ALA A 384 15.10 32.68 -12.22
N ARG A 385 14.30 32.84 -13.29
CA ARG A 385 13.94 34.16 -13.82
C ARG A 385 13.11 34.97 -12.83
N ARG A 386 12.12 34.36 -12.19
CA ARG A 386 11.27 35.03 -11.18
C ARG A 386 12.09 35.45 -9.97
N ASP A 387 12.98 34.59 -9.49
CA ASP A 387 13.86 34.87 -8.36
C ASP A 387 14.84 36.01 -8.70
N ALA A 388 15.41 36.01 -9.91
CA ALA A 388 16.27 37.10 -10.38
C ALA A 388 15.51 38.43 -10.48
N ALA A 389 14.29 38.42 -11.05
CA ALA A 389 13.46 39.62 -11.13
C ALA A 389 13.07 40.16 -9.73
N ALA A 390 12.76 39.26 -8.79
CA ALA A 390 12.46 39.60 -7.41
C ALA A 390 13.70 40.17 -6.68
N ALA A 391 14.88 39.59 -6.91
CA ALA A 391 16.15 40.07 -6.36
C ALA A 391 16.53 41.46 -6.91
N ASP A 392 16.36 41.68 -8.22
CA ASP A 392 16.56 42.98 -8.85
C ASP A 392 15.63 44.04 -8.25
N GLU A 393 14.35 43.71 -8.04
CA GLU A 393 13.39 44.63 -7.44
C GLU A 393 13.70 44.92 -5.97
N ALA A 394 14.09 43.90 -5.20
CA ALA A 394 14.56 44.06 -3.83
C ALA A 394 15.83 44.96 -3.75
N TRP A 395 16.74 44.82 -4.72
CA TRP A 395 17.92 45.69 -4.80
C TRP A 395 17.56 47.13 -5.15
N ARG A 396 16.66 47.36 -6.11
CA ARG A 396 16.18 48.70 -6.48
C ARG A 396 15.50 49.40 -5.31
N THR A 397 14.62 48.70 -4.60
CA THR A 397 13.92 49.23 -3.43
C THR A 397 14.89 49.54 -2.29
N ALA A 398 15.90 48.68 -2.03
CA ALA A 398 16.96 48.96 -1.07
C ALA A 398 17.77 50.21 -1.45
N LEU A 399 18.16 50.36 -2.71
CA LEU A 399 18.92 51.51 -3.20
C LEU A 399 18.11 52.82 -3.09
N GLU A 400 16.81 52.77 -3.37
CA GLU A 400 15.91 53.91 -3.19
C GLU A 400 15.76 54.27 -1.71
N SER A 401 15.64 53.28 -0.82
CA SER A 401 15.62 53.50 0.64
C SER A 401 16.93 54.14 1.13
N GLN A 402 18.08 53.71 0.59
CA GLN A 402 19.39 54.25 0.91
C GLN A 402 19.54 55.68 0.40
N ARG A 403 19.08 56.00 -0.81
CA ARG A 403 19.04 57.39 -1.32
C ARG A 403 18.22 58.27 -0.40
N ARG A 404 17.04 57.81 0.02
CA ARG A 404 16.19 58.56 0.96
C ARG A 404 16.86 58.80 2.30
N THR A 405 17.63 57.85 2.82
CA THR A 405 18.34 58.02 4.10
C THR A 405 19.65 58.80 3.99
N THR A 406 20.37 58.71 2.87
CA THR A 406 21.68 59.37 2.67
C THR A 406 21.55 60.84 2.25
N PHE A 407 20.46 61.20 1.56
CA PHE A 407 20.14 62.59 1.19
C PHE A 407 19.12 63.25 2.13
N ALA A 408 18.76 62.61 3.25
CA ALA A 408 17.98 63.24 4.30
C ALA A 408 18.84 64.25 5.07
N THR A 409 18.60 65.54 4.83
CA THR A 409 18.99 66.63 5.74
C THR A 409 18.40 66.34 7.13
N PRO A 410 19.12 66.56 8.25
CA PRO A 410 18.56 66.33 9.58
C PRO A 410 17.56 67.44 9.89
N ALA A 411 16.32 67.26 9.47
CA ALA A 411 15.22 68.13 9.80
C ALA A 411 14.18 67.34 10.60
N SER A 412 14.19 67.60 11.90
CA SER A 412 13.10 67.50 12.86
C SER A 412 12.28 66.22 12.87
N ALA A 413 12.47 65.45 13.95
CA ALA A 413 11.37 64.76 14.59
C ALA A 413 10.21 65.74 14.82
N VAL A 414 8.97 65.30 14.53
CA VAL A 414 7.73 65.48 15.31
C VAL A 414 6.53 65.23 14.38
N ASP A 415 5.69 64.31 14.84
CA ASP A 415 4.27 64.07 14.53
C ASP A 415 3.80 63.83 13.09
N ALA A 416 3.44 62.57 12.84
CA ALA A 416 2.19 62.23 12.16
C ALA A 416 1.70 60.86 12.65
N VAL A 417 0.96 60.87 13.76
CA VAL A 417 -0.06 59.85 14.02
C VAL A 417 -1.17 60.09 12.99
N MET A 418 -1.34 59.17 12.03
CA MET A 418 -2.62 59.02 11.34
C MET A 418 -2.90 57.56 10.96
N VAL A 419 -4.10 57.17 11.38
CA VAL A 419 -4.84 55.93 11.19
C VAL A 419 -4.94 55.55 9.71
N ALA A 420 -4.74 54.27 9.40
CA ALA A 420 -5.16 53.67 8.14
C ALA A 420 -5.90 52.35 8.42
N GLU A 421 -7.08 52.27 7.84
CA GLU A 421 -8.14 51.28 8.03
C GLU A 421 -7.76 49.85 7.63
N ASP A 422 -8.41 48.90 8.31
CA ASP A 422 -8.53 47.49 7.92
C ASP A 422 -8.96 47.37 6.45
N ALA A 423 -8.10 46.78 5.62
CA ALA A 423 -8.48 46.24 4.32
C ALA A 423 -8.78 44.73 4.49
N PRO A 424 -9.90 44.20 3.95
CA PRO A 424 -10.21 42.80 4.09
C PRO A 424 -9.19 41.97 3.30
N ALA A 425 -8.67 40.92 3.96
CA ALA A 425 -7.81 39.93 3.34
C ALA A 425 -8.57 39.18 2.23
N THR A 426 -8.38 39.60 0.99
CA THR A 426 -8.69 38.78 -0.19
C THR A 426 -7.62 37.69 -0.30
N THR A 427 -8.01 36.46 0.03
CA THR A 427 -7.27 35.26 -0.35
C THR A 427 -7.02 35.28 -1.86
N PRO A 428 -5.77 35.17 -2.35
CA PRO A 428 -5.54 35.08 -3.78
C PRO A 428 -6.13 33.75 -4.27
N GLU A 429 -7.06 33.82 -5.23
CA GLU A 429 -7.49 32.67 -6.00
C GLU A 429 -6.25 31.96 -6.55
N VAL A 430 -6.12 30.66 -6.25
CA VAL A 430 -5.12 29.80 -6.86
C VAL A 430 -5.37 29.84 -8.37
N PRO A 431 -4.43 30.34 -9.19
CA PRO A 431 -4.64 30.42 -10.63
C PRO A 431 -4.88 29.01 -11.14
N ASN A 432 -5.98 28.77 -11.86
CA ASN A 432 -6.24 27.51 -12.55
C ASN A 432 -5.13 27.29 -13.60
N PRO A 433 -4.08 26.52 -13.28
CA PRO A 433 -2.88 26.50 -14.09
C PRO A 433 -3.15 25.76 -15.39
N VAL A 434 -4.10 24.83 -15.39
CA VAL A 434 -4.51 24.05 -16.55
C VAL A 434 -5.28 24.92 -17.55
N GLY A 435 -6.18 25.79 -17.08
CA GLY A 435 -6.92 26.72 -17.94
C GLY A 435 -5.99 27.70 -18.67
N ALA A 436 -5.07 28.32 -17.94
CA ALA A 436 -4.09 29.24 -18.52
C ALA A 436 -3.12 28.58 -19.50
N ILE A 437 -2.79 27.29 -19.31
CA ILE A 437 -1.95 26.52 -20.24
C ILE A 437 -2.71 26.22 -21.54
N LEU A 438 -4.01 25.88 -21.45
CA LEU A 438 -4.83 25.59 -22.63
C LEU A 438 -5.08 26.85 -23.48
N ASP A 439 -5.28 27.99 -22.84
CA ASP A 439 -5.50 29.28 -23.51
C ASP A 439 -4.23 29.86 -24.16
N ALA A 440 -3.05 29.41 -23.73
CA ALA A 440 -1.75 29.86 -24.24
C ALA A 440 -1.18 29.01 -25.39
N LEU A 441 -1.85 27.93 -25.80
CA LEU A 441 -1.37 27.07 -26.89
C LEU A 441 -1.66 27.71 -28.26
N PRO A 442 -0.68 27.73 -29.19
CA PRO A 442 -0.90 28.17 -30.58
C PRO A 442 -2.07 27.41 -31.23
N GLU A 443 -2.96 28.11 -31.94
CA GLU A 443 -4.16 27.52 -32.59
C GLU A 443 -3.84 26.30 -33.48
N GLN A 444 -2.63 26.19 -34.00
CA GLN A 444 -2.17 25.07 -34.82
C GLN A 444 -2.11 23.73 -34.04
N ILE A 445 -1.87 23.76 -32.73
CA ILE A 445 -1.87 22.58 -31.86
C ILE A 445 -3.31 22.14 -31.52
N LEU A 446 -4.20 23.12 -31.34
CA LEU A 446 -5.64 22.86 -31.19
C LEU A 446 -6.27 22.31 -32.48
N ALA A 447 -5.77 22.73 -33.65
CA ALA A 447 -6.19 22.20 -34.94
C ALA A 447 -5.77 20.74 -35.15
N TRP A 448 -4.58 20.35 -34.67
CA TRP A 448 -4.10 18.95 -34.69
C TRP A 448 -4.97 18.01 -33.85
N TYR A 449 -5.50 18.49 -32.72
CA TYR A 449 -6.45 17.73 -31.90
C TYR A 449 -7.85 17.59 -32.53
N ARG A 450 -8.19 18.46 -33.50
CA ARG A 450 -9.51 18.48 -34.17
C ARG A 450 -9.52 17.75 -35.51
N THR A 451 -8.37 17.42 -36.07
CA THR A 451 -8.28 16.55 -37.26
C THR A 451 -8.60 15.12 -36.86
N GLU A 452 -9.88 14.77 -36.95
CA GLU A 452 -10.39 13.41 -36.92
C GLU A 452 -9.57 12.54 -37.88
N GLU A 453 -8.98 11.47 -37.33
CA GLU A 453 -8.39 10.39 -38.11
C GLU A 453 -9.45 9.84 -39.08
N ARG A 454 -9.01 9.57 -40.32
CA ARG A 454 -9.83 8.98 -41.38
C ARG A 454 -10.60 7.76 -40.82
N PRO A 455 -11.91 7.64 -41.07
CA PRO A 455 -12.69 6.55 -40.50
C PRO A 455 -12.18 5.25 -41.11
N VAL A 456 -11.43 4.51 -40.30
CA VAL A 456 -11.26 3.07 -40.50
C VAL A 456 -12.63 2.46 -40.21
N ASP A 457 -13.02 1.47 -41.00
CA ASP A 457 -14.31 0.81 -40.83
C ASP A 457 -14.44 0.32 -39.37
N PRO A 458 -15.42 0.79 -38.59
CA PRO A 458 -15.55 0.42 -37.19
C PRO A 458 -15.70 -1.09 -36.99
N GLU A 459 -16.17 -1.83 -38.01
CA GLU A 459 -16.19 -3.30 -37.97
C GLU A 459 -14.81 -3.91 -38.23
N GLU A 460 -13.98 -3.37 -39.15
CA GLU A 460 -12.61 -3.86 -39.36
C GLU A 460 -11.68 -3.48 -38.21
N GLN A 461 -11.86 -2.31 -37.60
CA GLN A 461 -11.05 -1.89 -36.47
C GLN A 461 -11.50 -2.59 -35.18
N ALA A 462 -12.81 -2.82 -34.98
CA ALA A 462 -13.28 -3.66 -33.88
C ALA A 462 -12.89 -5.14 -34.08
N ALA A 463 -12.88 -5.67 -35.31
CA ALA A 463 -12.42 -7.03 -35.58
C ALA A 463 -10.91 -7.17 -35.42
N THR A 464 -10.14 -6.18 -35.87
CA THR A 464 -8.68 -6.15 -35.70
C THR A 464 -8.33 -5.98 -34.23
N ASP A 465 -8.97 -5.07 -33.51
CA ASP A 465 -8.78 -4.90 -32.07
C ASP A 465 -9.23 -6.17 -31.33
N ALA A 466 -10.40 -6.74 -31.60
CA ALA A 466 -10.85 -8.00 -30.98
C ALA A 466 -9.88 -9.17 -31.25
N VAL A 467 -9.29 -9.24 -32.44
CA VAL A 467 -8.25 -10.23 -32.77
C VAL A 467 -6.96 -9.91 -32.02
N LEU A 468 -6.46 -8.68 -32.02
CA LEU A 468 -5.25 -8.27 -31.28
C LEU A 468 -5.40 -8.45 -29.76
N ASP A 469 -6.63 -8.36 -29.25
CA ASP A 469 -6.99 -8.34 -27.85
C ASP A 469 -7.28 -9.72 -27.26
N GLY A 470 -8.00 -10.57 -27.99
CA GLY A 470 -8.30 -11.95 -27.62
C GLY A 470 -7.08 -12.87 -27.72
N LEU A 471 -6.06 -12.49 -28.49
CA LEU A 471 -4.85 -13.29 -28.68
C LEU A 471 -3.95 -13.36 -27.44
N GLY A 472 -3.93 -12.29 -26.63
CA GLY A 472 -3.29 -12.35 -25.31
C GLY A 472 -3.97 -13.38 -24.41
N GLU A 473 -5.30 -13.46 -24.44
CA GLU A 473 -6.06 -14.41 -23.64
C GLU A 473 -5.90 -15.83 -24.11
N SER A 474 -5.93 -16.07 -25.42
CA SER A 474 -5.67 -17.39 -26.00
C SER A 474 -4.29 -17.95 -25.60
N LEU A 475 -3.23 -17.13 -25.67
CA LEU A 475 -1.89 -17.52 -25.21
C LEU A 475 -1.82 -17.77 -23.70
N LEU A 476 -2.55 -16.97 -22.91
CA LEU A 476 -2.66 -17.14 -21.46
C LEU A 476 -3.45 -18.40 -21.08
N GLU A 477 -4.52 -18.72 -21.81
CA GLU A 477 -5.28 -19.95 -21.65
C GLU A 477 -4.43 -21.17 -21.98
N GLN A 478 -3.68 -21.14 -23.09
CA GLN A 478 -2.73 -22.20 -23.42
C GLN A 478 -1.69 -22.40 -22.31
N PHE A 479 -1.14 -21.31 -21.75
CA PHE A 479 -0.23 -21.36 -20.62
C PHE A 479 -0.88 -21.91 -19.33
N ARG A 480 -2.15 -21.61 -19.09
CA ARG A 480 -2.89 -22.15 -17.93
C ARG A 480 -3.22 -23.63 -18.10
N VAL A 481 -3.59 -24.05 -19.30
CA VAL A 481 -3.90 -25.45 -19.64
C VAL A 481 -2.65 -26.32 -19.53
N SER A 482 -1.49 -25.84 -20.01
CA SER A 482 -0.22 -26.57 -19.93
C SER A 482 0.26 -26.82 -18.49
N ARG A 483 -0.26 -26.07 -17.51
CA ARG A 483 0.10 -26.14 -16.09
C ARG A 483 -0.76 -27.09 -15.24
N GLY A 484 -1.89 -27.57 -15.77
CA GLY A 484 -2.87 -28.38 -15.03
C GLY A 484 -3.51 -27.63 -13.85
N PRO A 485 -4.62 -28.15 -13.26
CA PRO A 485 -5.17 -27.57 -12.05
C PRO A 485 -4.19 -27.78 -10.88
N ILE A 486 -3.87 -26.69 -10.17
CA ILE A 486 -3.23 -26.76 -8.85
C ILE A 486 -4.17 -27.58 -7.96
N ALA A 487 -3.68 -28.70 -7.40
CA ALA A 487 -4.43 -29.44 -6.40
C ALA A 487 -4.91 -28.45 -5.32
N PRO A 488 -6.21 -28.40 -4.98
CA PRO A 488 -6.67 -27.47 -3.96
C PRO A 488 -5.81 -27.68 -2.73
N ALA A 489 -5.31 -26.58 -2.16
CA ALA A 489 -4.70 -26.62 -0.84
C ALA A 489 -5.65 -27.44 0.03
N ALA A 490 -5.16 -28.56 0.56
CA ALA A 490 -5.97 -29.43 1.40
C ALA A 490 -6.68 -28.53 2.40
N ASP A 491 -8.00 -28.52 2.31
CA ASP A 491 -8.89 -27.87 3.24
C ASP A 491 -8.61 -28.54 4.59
N MET A 492 -7.66 -27.97 5.33
CA MET A 492 -7.30 -28.40 6.68
C MET A 492 -8.46 -27.98 7.58
N GLY A 493 -9.50 -28.81 7.55
CA GLY A 493 -10.49 -29.03 8.58
C GLY A 493 -10.97 -27.80 9.33
N GLY A 494 -12.02 -27.17 8.82
CA GLY A 494 -12.73 -26.10 9.53
C GLY A 494 -14.24 -26.11 9.34
N ALA A 495 -14.86 -27.23 8.93
CA ALA A 495 -16.31 -27.31 8.72
C ALA A 495 -17.08 -28.03 9.84
N ASP A 496 -16.43 -28.53 10.90
CA ASP A 496 -17.11 -29.34 11.94
C ASP A 496 -17.08 -28.72 13.36
N THR A 497 -16.63 -27.46 13.50
CA THR A 497 -16.57 -26.78 14.82
C THR A 497 -17.76 -25.83 15.05
N ALA A 498 -18.49 -25.44 14.00
CA ALA A 498 -19.66 -24.56 14.12
C ALA A 498 -20.91 -25.25 14.68
N ALA A 499 -20.93 -26.59 14.76
CA ALA A 499 -22.07 -27.37 15.27
C ALA A 499 -21.91 -27.87 16.72
N LYS A 500 -20.79 -27.55 17.41
CA LYS A 500 -20.51 -28.00 18.79
C LYS A 500 -20.48 -26.89 19.85
N ILE A 501 -20.91 -25.67 19.51
CA ILE A 501 -21.07 -24.56 20.47
C ILE A 501 -22.56 -24.30 20.79
N ALA A 502 -23.46 -25.21 20.38
CA ALA A 502 -24.89 -25.16 20.70
C ALA A 502 -25.40 -26.47 21.36
N ALA A 503 -24.59 -27.07 22.25
CA ALA A 503 -25.01 -28.15 23.14
C ALA A 503 -24.34 -28.01 24.51
#